data_AF-A0A7X7K0C2-F1
#
_entry.id   AF-A0A7X7K0C2-F1
#
_cell.length_a   1.000
_cell.length_b   1.000
_cell.length_c   1.000
_cell.angle_alpha   90.00
_cell.angle_beta   90.00
_cell.angle_gamma   90.00
#
_symmetry.space_group_name_H-M   'P 1'
#
loop_
_entity.id
_entity.type
_entity.pdbx_description
1 polymer ?
#
loop_
_entity_poly.entity_id
_entity_poly.type
_entity_poly.pdbx_seq_one_letter_code
_entity_poly.pdbx_strand_id
1 'polypeptide(L)'
;MADSGQVAVGQLAVAIGNPFGLENTMTVGFISAIGRSLPVESSLGGPSYAIPDVIQTDAPINPGNSGGVLVNDRGEVVGVTTAIVSPVQASVGVGFAVPAAIVEQVIPALIEDGVYEYPWLGISGTSLTPELAEAMDLDADQRGALVGAVTEGGPADEAGLQPGSRTVDINGIEVMVGGDVIVAIEGQQVLEFDDVVAYLVRYTRPGDEIELTVLRDGRERHVTATLGVRPASEARSEVVEVPEELPEVAPVSQAWLGIMGFSMTPEIAEAMDLPDGQEGVLVQEVVSGGPADEGGLQAGEGSAQIEGQRILIGGDVIVAYDGDRVADMDELQARLSESKPGDEVTLTVLRDGREREVDVTLDSRPQSME
;
A
#
# COMPACT_ATOMS: atom_id res chain seq x y z
N MET A 1 0.26 24.09 -1.24
CA MET A 1 -0.29 22.83 -1.77
C MET A 1 -1.44 23.17 -2.70
N ALA A 2 -1.69 22.36 -3.72
CA ALA A 2 -2.90 22.53 -4.53
C ALA A 2 -4.11 22.01 -3.75
N ASP A 3 -5.29 22.54 -4.06
CA ASP A 3 -6.54 21.88 -3.70
C ASP A 3 -6.60 20.52 -4.42
N SER A 4 -6.31 19.44 -3.70
CA SER A 4 -6.30 18.09 -4.28
C SER A 4 -7.70 17.58 -4.68
N GLY A 5 -8.76 18.35 -4.40
CA GLY A 5 -10.08 18.18 -5.03
C GLY A 5 -10.10 18.51 -6.52
N GLN A 6 -9.03 19.10 -7.07
CA GLN A 6 -8.91 19.46 -8.49
C GLN A 6 -8.02 18.49 -9.30
N VAL A 7 -7.57 17.39 -8.71
CA VAL A 7 -6.79 16.38 -9.42
C VAL A 7 -7.72 15.58 -10.33
N ALA A 8 -7.41 15.51 -11.62
CA ALA A 8 -8.22 14.80 -12.60
C ALA A 8 -7.41 13.72 -13.33
N VAL A 9 -8.07 12.62 -13.68
CA VAL A 9 -7.48 11.56 -14.53
C VAL A 9 -7.06 12.16 -15.87
N GLY A 10 -5.84 11.82 -16.31
CA GLY A 10 -5.19 12.35 -17.52
C GLY A 10 -4.42 13.65 -17.31
N GLN A 11 -4.44 14.24 -16.11
CA GLN A 11 -3.61 15.40 -15.78
C GLN A 11 -2.13 15.00 -15.70
N LEU A 12 -1.23 15.89 -16.14
CA LEU A 12 0.21 15.70 -16.00
C LEU A 12 0.59 15.65 -14.51
N ALA A 13 1.44 14.69 -14.16
CA ALA A 13 1.97 14.52 -12.83
C ALA A 13 3.49 14.34 -12.87
N VAL A 14 4.17 14.97 -11.93
CA VAL A 14 5.62 14.88 -11.77
C VAL A 14 5.91 14.38 -10.37
N ALA A 15 6.57 13.23 -10.25
CA ALA A 15 7.03 12.72 -8.98
C ALA A 15 8.47 13.17 -8.73
N ILE A 16 8.73 13.67 -7.53
CA ILE A 16 10.05 14.15 -7.10
C ILE A 16 10.41 13.44 -5.80
N GLY A 17 11.57 12.78 -5.79
CA GLY A 17 12.06 12.03 -4.64
C GLY A 17 13.55 11.69 -4.76
N ASN A 18 13.99 10.74 -3.94
CA ASN A 18 15.36 10.27 -3.87
C ASN A 18 15.45 8.75 -4.14
N PRO A 19 15.02 8.27 -5.32
CA PRO A 19 15.00 6.86 -5.62
C PRO A 19 16.43 6.32 -5.61
N PHE A 20 16.64 5.21 -4.90
CA PHE A 20 17.94 4.54 -4.77
C PHE A 20 19.08 5.42 -4.22
N GLY A 21 18.77 6.50 -3.48
CA GLY A 21 19.78 7.43 -2.96
C GLY A 21 20.39 8.35 -4.04
N LEU A 22 19.84 8.35 -5.26
CA LEU A 22 20.23 9.25 -6.33
C LEU A 22 19.50 10.58 -6.13
N GLU A 23 20.17 11.51 -5.44
CA GLU A 23 19.60 12.80 -5.04
C GLU A 23 18.82 13.50 -6.17
N ASN A 24 17.61 13.98 -5.86
CA ASN A 24 16.79 14.86 -6.72
C ASN A 24 16.35 14.24 -8.06
N THR A 25 15.79 13.03 -8.03
CA THR A 25 15.23 12.43 -9.24
C THR A 25 13.81 12.92 -9.48
N MET A 26 13.53 13.26 -10.74
CA MET A 26 12.22 13.68 -11.21
C MET A 26 11.73 12.70 -12.29
N THR A 27 10.52 12.18 -12.10
CA THR A 27 9.86 11.32 -13.09
C THR A 27 8.53 11.96 -13.48
N VAL A 28 8.12 11.76 -14.74
CA VAL A 28 6.94 12.41 -15.31
C VAL A 28 5.99 11.33 -15.81
N GLY A 29 4.71 11.55 -15.56
CA GLY A 29 3.62 10.73 -16.04
C GLY A 29 2.31 11.51 -15.97
N PHE A 30 1.22 10.79 -15.80
CA PHE A 30 -0.13 11.26 -15.72
C PHE A 30 -0.85 10.66 -14.52
N ILE A 31 -1.90 11.32 -14.07
CA ILE A 31 -2.85 10.74 -13.12
C ILE A 31 -3.66 9.67 -13.85
N SER A 32 -3.55 8.43 -13.38
CA SER A 32 -4.21 7.27 -13.98
C SER A 32 -5.58 6.97 -13.35
N ALA A 33 -5.73 7.23 -12.04
CA ALA A 33 -6.97 7.05 -11.30
C ALA A 33 -6.96 7.88 -10.00
N ILE A 34 -8.14 8.10 -9.42
CA ILE A 34 -8.34 8.80 -8.13
C ILE A 34 -9.43 8.09 -7.33
N GLY A 35 -9.47 8.33 -6.01
CA GLY A 35 -10.62 7.98 -5.16
C GLY A 35 -10.68 6.52 -4.70
N ARG A 36 -9.69 5.68 -5.03
CA ARG A 36 -9.70 4.26 -4.66
C ARG A 36 -9.04 4.03 -3.31
N SER A 37 -9.49 3.02 -2.59
CA SER A 37 -8.77 2.50 -1.43
C SER A 37 -7.65 1.56 -1.89
N LEU A 38 -6.42 1.78 -1.40
CA LEU A 38 -5.29 0.88 -1.63
C LEU A 38 -5.14 -0.06 -0.43
N PRO A 39 -5.41 -1.37 -0.56
CA PRO A 39 -5.05 -2.33 0.47
C PRO A 39 -3.52 -2.39 0.57
N VAL A 40 -3.00 -2.11 1.76
CA VAL A 40 -1.60 -2.31 2.10
C VAL A 40 -1.54 -3.60 2.90
N GLU A 41 -1.00 -4.64 2.28
CA GLU A 41 -0.66 -5.87 2.98
C GLU A 41 0.45 -5.55 3.97
N SER A 42 0.21 -5.84 5.24
CA SER A 42 1.25 -5.78 6.25
C SER A 42 2.20 -6.97 6.01
N SER A 43 3.43 -6.70 5.60
CA SER A 43 4.52 -7.67 5.52
C SER A 43 4.85 -8.37 6.85
N LEU A 44 4.27 -7.88 7.97
CA LEU A 44 4.51 -8.34 9.34
C LEU A 44 3.32 -9.10 9.96
N GLY A 45 2.37 -9.60 9.17
CA GLY A 45 1.21 -10.36 9.68
C GLY A 45 0.25 -9.56 10.58
N GLY A 46 0.38 -8.23 10.62
CA GLY A 46 -0.57 -7.32 11.25
C GLY A 46 -1.87 -7.16 10.46
N PRO A 47 -2.88 -6.46 11.03
CA PRO A 47 -4.15 -6.23 10.35
C PRO A 47 -3.93 -5.51 9.01
N SER A 48 -4.59 -5.99 7.95
CA SER A 48 -4.57 -5.32 6.65
C SER A 48 -5.14 -3.90 6.79
N TYR A 49 -4.36 -2.92 6.34
CA TYR A 49 -4.73 -1.52 6.40
C TYR A 49 -4.95 -1.01 4.99
N ALA A 50 -6.06 -0.32 4.73
CA ALA A 50 -6.27 0.34 3.45
C ALA A 50 -5.95 1.83 3.58
N ILE A 51 -5.11 2.35 2.69
CA ILE A 51 -4.94 3.79 2.51
C ILE A 51 -6.11 4.26 1.65
N PRO A 52 -7.02 5.09 2.19
CA PRO A 52 -8.16 5.54 1.42
C PRO A 52 -7.73 6.57 0.38
N ASP A 53 -8.51 6.66 -0.69
CA ASP A 53 -8.52 7.80 -1.60
C ASP A 53 -7.16 8.09 -2.28
N VAL A 54 -6.42 7.05 -2.64
CA VAL A 54 -5.12 7.22 -3.27
C VAL A 54 -5.23 7.83 -4.67
N ILE A 55 -4.23 8.64 -5.02
CA ILE A 55 -3.99 9.08 -6.38
C ILE A 55 -3.09 8.04 -7.05
N GLN A 56 -3.54 7.46 -8.14
CA GLN A 56 -2.73 6.56 -8.97
C GLN A 56 -2.05 7.35 -10.09
N THR A 57 -0.79 7.05 -10.37
CA THR A 57 -0.03 7.65 -11.47
C THR A 57 0.82 6.60 -12.19
N ASP A 58 1.08 6.84 -13.48
CA ASP A 58 2.06 6.08 -14.27
C ASP A 58 3.46 6.73 -14.26
N ALA A 59 3.62 7.88 -13.58
CA ALA A 59 4.93 8.46 -13.31
C ALA A 59 5.78 7.43 -12.55
N PRO A 60 6.99 7.09 -13.03
CA PRO A 60 7.78 6.05 -12.39
C PRO A 60 8.06 6.32 -10.89
N ILE A 61 7.52 5.47 -10.01
CA ILE A 61 7.76 5.49 -8.57
C ILE A 61 8.59 4.25 -8.20
N ASN A 62 9.75 4.44 -7.57
CA ASN A 62 10.63 3.36 -7.10
C ASN A 62 10.93 3.56 -5.61
N PRO A 63 11.46 2.54 -4.91
CA PRO A 63 11.99 2.72 -3.55
C PRO A 63 12.90 3.95 -3.44
N GLY A 64 12.66 4.79 -2.44
CA GLY A 64 13.29 6.11 -2.25
C GLY A 64 12.51 7.30 -2.82
N ASN A 65 11.47 7.07 -3.64
CA ASN A 65 10.45 8.10 -3.92
C ASN A 65 9.41 8.21 -2.80
N SER A 66 9.22 7.20 -1.95
CA SER A 66 8.27 7.28 -0.83
C SER A 66 8.61 8.43 0.12
N GLY A 67 7.60 9.19 0.55
CA GLY A 67 7.77 10.43 1.32
C GLY A 67 8.07 11.67 0.46
N GLY A 68 8.39 11.48 -0.83
CA GLY A 68 8.49 12.55 -1.83
C GLY A 68 7.15 13.17 -2.22
N VAL A 69 7.17 14.04 -3.23
CA VAL A 69 5.97 14.77 -3.67
C VAL A 69 5.54 14.38 -5.07
N LEU A 70 4.24 14.30 -5.27
CA LEU A 70 3.61 14.34 -6.59
C LEU A 70 3.13 15.77 -6.83
N VAL A 71 3.56 16.40 -7.92
CA VAL A 71 3.19 17.78 -8.28
C VAL A 71 2.51 17.85 -9.65
N ASN A 72 1.66 18.84 -9.85
CA ASN A 72 1.06 19.13 -11.15
C ASN A 72 2.00 19.94 -12.07
N ASP A 73 1.53 20.28 -13.27
CA ASP A 73 2.23 21.09 -14.29
C ASP A 73 2.56 22.53 -13.85
N ARG A 74 1.94 23.00 -12.76
CA ARG A 74 2.22 24.30 -12.11
C ARG A 74 3.22 24.19 -10.96
N GLY A 75 3.71 22.98 -10.66
CA GLY A 75 4.60 22.72 -9.52
C GLY A 75 3.88 22.74 -8.17
N GLU A 76 2.55 22.64 -8.15
CA GLU A 76 1.79 22.56 -6.92
C GLU A 76 1.69 21.10 -6.46
N VAL A 77 1.94 20.84 -5.18
CA VAL A 77 1.82 19.50 -4.57
C VAL A 77 0.37 19.04 -4.62
N VAL A 78 0.14 17.90 -5.26
CA VAL A 78 -1.15 17.21 -5.35
C VAL A 78 -1.21 15.97 -4.46
N GLY A 79 -0.05 15.43 -4.06
CA GLY A 79 0.02 14.33 -3.11
C GLY A 79 1.45 14.02 -2.65
N VAL A 80 1.56 13.06 -1.72
CA VAL A 80 2.81 12.52 -1.19
C VAL A 80 2.94 11.08 -1.66
N THR A 81 4.01 10.76 -2.36
CA THR A 81 4.26 9.40 -2.89
C THR A 81 4.43 8.42 -1.74
N THR A 82 3.72 7.29 -1.75
CA THR A 82 3.66 6.39 -0.59
C THR A 82 4.09 4.96 -0.91
N ALA A 83 3.56 4.38 -1.98
CA ALA A 83 3.71 2.96 -2.27
C ALA A 83 3.64 2.69 -3.77
N ILE A 84 4.08 1.49 -4.14
CA ILE A 84 3.86 0.91 -5.47
C ILE A 84 3.22 -0.46 -5.29
N VAL A 85 2.39 -0.86 -6.26
CA VAL A 85 2.03 -2.27 -6.42
C VAL A 85 2.97 -2.82 -7.48
N SER A 86 3.94 -3.61 -7.06
CA SER A 86 4.92 -4.20 -7.96
C SER A 86 5.38 -5.58 -7.49
N PRO A 87 5.28 -6.62 -8.34
CA PRO A 87 5.83 -7.94 -8.03
C PRO A 87 7.36 -7.96 -8.04
N VAL A 88 7.99 -6.89 -8.54
CA VAL A 88 9.44 -6.76 -8.75
C VAL A 88 10.06 -5.63 -7.93
N GLN A 89 9.30 -5.03 -7.00
CA GLN A 89 9.70 -3.89 -6.15
C GLN A 89 10.25 -2.68 -6.93
N ALA A 90 9.90 -2.56 -8.22
CA ALA A 90 10.25 -1.47 -9.12
C ALA A 90 9.01 -0.99 -9.90
N SER A 91 9.03 0.25 -10.40
CA SER A 91 7.91 0.83 -11.14
C SER A 91 7.57 0.02 -12.38
N VAL A 92 6.34 -0.51 -12.42
CA VAL A 92 5.72 -1.08 -13.63
C VAL A 92 4.67 -0.14 -14.24
N GLY A 93 4.71 1.15 -13.87
CA GLY A 93 3.74 2.16 -14.31
C GLY A 93 2.48 2.25 -13.44
N VAL A 94 2.54 1.74 -12.20
CA VAL A 94 1.46 1.81 -11.22
C VAL A 94 2.03 2.30 -9.88
N GLY A 95 2.04 3.61 -9.70
CA GLY A 95 2.47 4.28 -8.46
C GLY A 95 1.30 4.92 -7.73
N PHE A 96 1.43 5.07 -6.41
CA PHE A 96 0.39 5.65 -5.56
C PHE A 96 0.90 6.81 -4.71
N ALA A 97 0.06 7.83 -4.55
CA ALA A 97 0.28 8.96 -3.68
C ALA A 97 -0.93 9.22 -2.78
N VAL A 98 -0.68 9.59 -1.53
CA VAL A 98 -1.70 10.12 -0.61
C VAL A 98 -2.05 11.55 -1.04
N PRO A 99 -3.33 11.89 -1.23
CA PRO A 99 -3.74 13.24 -1.63
C PRO A 99 -3.27 14.34 -0.68
N ALA A 100 -2.93 15.50 -1.23
CA ALA A 100 -2.53 16.65 -0.42
C ALA A 100 -3.63 17.08 0.57
N ALA A 101 -4.92 16.94 0.25
CA ALA A 101 -6.01 17.29 1.19
C ALA A 101 -6.02 16.42 2.45
N ILE A 102 -5.61 15.14 2.34
CA ILE A 102 -5.45 14.29 3.52
C ILE A 102 -4.23 14.76 4.32
N VAL A 103 -3.12 15.03 3.64
CA VAL A 103 -1.87 15.49 4.25
C VAL A 103 -2.06 16.82 5.00
N GLU A 104 -2.83 17.75 4.43
CA GLU A 104 -3.17 19.05 5.03
C GLU A 104 -4.00 18.92 6.31
N GLN A 105 -4.76 17.84 6.46
CA GLN A 105 -5.51 17.57 7.69
C GLN A 105 -4.67 16.83 8.73
N VAL A 106 -3.90 15.84 8.29
CA VAL A 106 -3.15 14.95 9.18
C VAL A 106 -1.92 15.63 9.79
N ILE A 107 -1.12 16.35 8.99
CA ILE A 107 0.15 16.92 9.47
C ILE A 107 -0.04 17.89 10.65
N PRO A 108 -0.98 18.86 10.61
CA PRO A 108 -1.15 19.79 11.73
C PRO A 108 -1.46 19.07 13.05
N ALA A 109 -2.33 18.05 13.03
CA ALA A 109 -2.68 17.28 14.22
C ALA A 109 -1.49 16.46 14.75
N LEU A 110 -0.70 15.86 13.85
CA LEU A 110 0.52 15.16 14.27
C LEU A 110 1.57 16.10 14.88
N ILE A 111 1.65 17.35 14.41
CA ILE A 111 2.54 18.36 14.98
C ILE A 111 2.04 18.83 16.36
N GLU A 112 0.72 19.00 16.53
CA GLU A 112 0.12 19.54 17.74
C GLU A 112 -0.04 18.49 18.84
N ASP A 113 -0.63 17.35 18.51
CA ASP A 113 -1.08 16.32 19.46
C ASP A 113 -0.30 15.00 19.35
N GLY A 114 0.53 14.84 18.32
CA GLY A 114 1.27 13.60 18.04
C GLY A 114 0.41 12.45 17.51
N VAL A 115 -0.90 12.65 17.37
CA VAL A 115 -1.86 11.65 16.89
C VAL A 115 -2.89 12.30 15.97
N TYR A 116 -3.46 11.52 15.04
CA TYR A 116 -4.58 11.94 14.21
C TYR A 116 -5.77 11.01 14.40
N GLU A 117 -6.90 11.57 14.81
CA GLU A 117 -8.16 10.85 14.96
C GLU A 117 -8.94 10.84 13.64
N TYR A 118 -9.21 9.64 13.12
CA TYR A 118 -9.96 9.50 11.87
C TYR A 118 -11.47 9.58 12.09
N PRO A 119 -12.22 10.29 11.22
CA PRO A 119 -13.68 10.26 11.25
C PRO A 119 -14.19 8.85 10.97
N TRP A 120 -15.32 8.51 11.59
CA TRP A 120 -15.90 7.19 11.54
C TRP A 120 -17.42 7.25 11.56
N LEU A 121 -18.03 6.61 10.57
CA LEU A 121 -19.49 6.47 10.47
C LEU A 121 -19.98 5.17 11.12
N GLY A 122 -19.13 4.16 11.30
CA GLY A 122 -19.53 2.88 11.90
C GLY A 122 -20.35 1.98 10.99
N ILE A 123 -19.99 1.93 9.70
CA ILE A 123 -20.58 1.01 8.72
C ILE A 123 -19.52 0.12 8.07
N SER A 124 -19.93 -1.05 7.61
CA SER A 124 -19.21 -1.84 6.62
C SER A 124 -20.16 -2.22 5.49
N GLY A 125 -19.63 -2.49 4.30
CA GLY A 125 -20.46 -2.68 3.12
C GLY A 125 -19.66 -2.96 1.87
N THR A 126 -20.32 -2.80 0.73
CA THR A 126 -19.74 -3.01 -0.60
C THR A 126 -20.33 -2.01 -1.59
N SER A 127 -19.70 -1.84 -2.74
CA SER A 127 -20.27 -1.07 -3.85
C SER A 127 -21.49 -1.79 -4.43
N LEU A 128 -22.54 -1.05 -4.78
CA LEU A 128 -23.73 -1.61 -5.40
C LEU A 128 -23.43 -1.99 -6.86
N THR A 129 -23.22 -3.27 -7.12
CA THR A 129 -23.10 -3.82 -8.48
C THR A 129 -24.48 -3.95 -9.14
N PRO A 130 -24.57 -4.06 -10.48
CA PRO A 130 -25.85 -4.29 -11.16
C PRO A 130 -26.61 -5.51 -10.63
N GLU A 131 -25.93 -6.60 -10.31
CA GLU A 131 -26.54 -7.82 -9.77
C GLU A 131 -27.10 -7.60 -8.35
N LEU A 132 -26.40 -6.81 -7.53
CA LEU A 132 -26.89 -6.42 -6.21
C LEU A 132 -28.07 -5.45 -6.32
N ALA A 133 -28.03 -4.52 -7.27
CA ALA A 133 -29.14 -3.60 -7.53
C ALA A 133 -30.41 -4.37 -7.93
N GLU A 134 -30.30 -5.34 -8.83
CA GLU A 134 -31.41 -6.23 -9.20
C GLU A 134 -31.90 -7.04 -8.00
N ALA A 135 -30.99 -7.60 -7.19
CA ALA A 135 -31.35 -8.34 -5.97
C ALA A 135 -32.05 -7.46 -4.92
N MET A 136 -31.84 -6.15 -4.98
CA MET A 136 -32.43 -5.10 -4.16
C MET A 136 -33.76 -4.54 -4.71
N ASP A 137 -34.24 -5.06 -5.86
CA ASP A 137 -35.39 -4.51 -6.60
C ASP A 137 -35.19 -3.04 -7.03
N LEU A 138 -33.94 -2.66 -7.31
CA LEU A 138 -33.55 -1.35 -7.84
C LEU A 138 -33.24 -1.44 -9.34
N ASP A 139 -33.15 -0.30 -10.01
CA ASP A 139 -32.72 -0.25 -11.41
C ASP A 139 -31.27 -0.74 -11.55
N ALA A 140 -30.96 -1.52 -12.59
CA ALA A 140 -29.63 -2.14 -12.76
C ALA A 140 -28.49 -1.12 -12.98
N ASP A 141 -28.83 0.11 -13.39
CA ASP A 141 -27.90 1.23 -13.51
C ASP A 141 -27.76 2.04 -12.20
N GLN A 142 -28.52 1.72 -11.15
CA GLN A 142 -28.34 2.32 -9.84
C GLN A 142 -26.93 2.03 -9.31
N ARG A 143 -26.32 3.06 -8.72
CA ARG A 143 -24.99 3.02 -8.09
C ARG A 143 -25.07 3.54 -6.66
N GLY A 144 -24.03 3.29 -5.88
CA GLY A 144 -23.97 3.71 -4.48
C GLY A 144 -23.21 2.72 -3.60
N ALA A 145 -23.20 3.01 -2.31
CA ALA A 145 -22.58 2.18 -1.29
C ALA A 145 -23.67 1.39 -0.55
N LEU A 146 -23.71 0.07 -0.74
CA LEU A 146 -24.62 -0.81 -0.01
C LEU A 146 -24.12 -1.00 1.42
N VAL A 147 -24.97 -0.66 2.40
CA VAL A 147 -24.67 -0.81 3.82
C VAL A 147 -24.89 -2.27 4.22
N GLY A 148 -23.80 -3.01 4.39
CA GLY A 148 -23.83 -4.42 4.78
C GLY A 148 -24.08 -4.60 6.28
N ALA A 149 -23.30 -3.91 7.12
CA ALA A 149 -23.46 -3.91 8.56
C ALA A 149 -23.29 -2.52 9.16
N VAL A 150 -23.88 -2.33 10.33
CA VAL A 150 -23.79 -1.11 11.15
C VAL A 150 -23.27 -1.52 12.52
N THR A 151 -22.30 -0.79 13.06
CA THR A 151 -21.79 -1.02 14.41
C THR A 151 -22.82 -0.58 15.45
N GLU A 152 -23.28 -1.51 16.29
CA GLU A 152 -24.26 -1.25 17.36
C GLU A 152 -23.75 -0.15 18.31
N GLY A 153 -24.61 0.85 18.58
CA GLY A 153 -24.26 2.03 19.36
C GLY A 153 -23.24 2.97 18.71
N GLY A 154 -22.89 2.75 17.44
CA GLY A 154 -22.04 3.62 16.65
C GLY A 154 -22.82 4.74 15.94
N PRO A 155 -22.12 5.72 15.32
CA PRO A 155 -22.72 6.87 14.65
C PRO A 155 -23.84 6.55 13.66
N ALA A 156 -23.63 5.55 12.80
CA ALA A 156 -24.64 5.12 11.84
C ALA A 156 -25.88 4.48 12.49
N ASP A 157 -25.70 3.75 13.59
CA ASP A 157 -26.81 3.13 14.34
C ASP A 157 -27.65 4.22 15.01
N GLU A 158 -26.99 5.18 15.67
CA GLU A 158 -27.65 6.34 16.29
C GLU A 158 -28.40 7.20 15.27
N ALA A 159 -27.84 7.34 14.06
CA ALA A 159 -28.49 8.02 12.93
C ALA A 159 -29.64 7.21 12.31
N GLY A 160 -29.76 5.92 12.62
CA GLY A 160 -30.80 5.04 12.12
C GLY A 160 -30.58 4.55 10.69
N LEU A 161 -29.32 4.42 10.25
CA LEU A 161 -28.97 3.64 9.06
C LEU A 161 -29.33 2.17 9.26
N GLN A 162 -29.80 1.53 8.19
CA GLN A 162 -30.23 0.14 8.24
C GLN A 162 -29.21 -0.77 7.55
N PRO A 163 -28.68 -1.80 8.25
CA PRO A 163 -27.82 -2.80 7.64
C PRO A 163 -28.61 -3.75 6.73
N GLY A 164 -27.90 -4.58 5.98
CA GLY A 164 -28.48 -5.68 5.24
C GLY A 164 -29.33 -6.58 6.13
N SER A 165 -30.51 -6.97 5.65
CA SER A 165 -31.51 -7.72 6.41
C SER A 165 -31.65 -9.18 5.97
N ARG A 166 -31.09 -9.55 4.81
CA ARG A 166 -31.12 -10.90 4.27
C ARG A 166 -29.87 -11.21 3.46
N THR A 167 -29.48 -12.48 3.43
CA THR A 167 -28.37 -12.96 2.60
C THR A 167 -28.86 -13.36 1.22
N VAL A 168 -28.09 -13.02 0.18
CA VAL A 168 -28.25 -13.56 -1.18
C VAL A 168 -26.93 -14.15 -1.66
N ASP A 169 -26.99 -15.20 -2.45
CA ASP A 169 -25.83 -15.76 -3.14
C ASP A 169 -25.68 -15.05 -4.50
N ILE A 170 -24.52 -14.44 -4.72
CA ILE A 170 -24.12 -13.91 -6.01
C ILE A 170 -22.82 -14.58 -6.41
N ASN A 171 -22.89 -15.46 -7.40
CA ASN A 171 -21.73 -16.20 -7.92
C ASN A 171 -20.98 -17.02 -6.84
N GLY A 172 -21.70 -17.59 -5.87
CA GLY A 172 -21.09 -18.36 -4.77
C GLY A 172 -20.55 -17.51 -3.62
N ILE A 173 -20.77 -16.19 -3.65
CA ILE A 173 -20.44 -15.26 -2.58
C ILE A 173 -21.74 -14.86 -1.88
N GLU A 174 -21.81 -15.13 -0.57
CA GLU A 174 -22.92 -14.69 0.27
C GLU A 174 -22.77 -13.20 0.59
N VAL A 175 -23.74 -12.40 0.16
CA VAL A 175 -23.76 -10.95 0.39
C VAL A 175 -25.02 -10.59 1.18
N MET A 176 -24.85 -9.76 2.22
CA MET A 176 -25.96 -9.17 2.95
C MET A 176 -26.57 -8.04 2.12
N VAL A 177 -27.83 -8.19 1.78
CA VAL A 177 -28.65 -7.21 1.05
C VAL A 177 -29.88 -6.85 1.87
N GLY A 178 -30.62 -5.85 1.42
CA GLY A 178 -31.60 -5.13 2.21
C GLY A 178 -30.97 -3.90 2.85
N GLY A 179 -31.76 -3.17 3.63
CA GLY A 179 -31.28 -1.97 4.33
C GLY A 179 -31.10 -0.78 3.39
N ASP A 180 -30.05 -0.01 3.64
CA ASP A 180 -29.77 1.26 2.95
C ASP A 180 -28.69 1.12 1.87
N VAL A 181 -28.88 1.86 0.77
CA VAL A 181 -27.81 2.20 -0.17
C VAL A 181 -27.55 3.69 -0.08
N ILE A 182 -26.33 4.10 0.28
CA ILE A 182 -25.93 5.51 0.29
C ILE A 182 -25.67 5.94 -1.16
N VAL A 183 -26.37 6.97 -1.62
CA VAL A 183 -26.30 7.49 -2.99
C VAL A 183 -25.78 8.93 -3.06
N ALA A 184 -25.76 9.64 -1.93
CA ALA A 184 -25.10 10.93 -1.82
C ALA A 184 -24.69 11.26 -0.37
N ILE A 185 -23.69 12.13 -0.22
CA ILE A 185 -23.27 12.77 1.04
C ILE A 185 -23.20 14.27 0.79
N GLU A 186 -23.95 15.08 1.55
CA GLU A 186 -24.05 16.54 1.34
C GLU A 186 -24.38 16.91 -0.12
N GLY A 187 -25.24 16.11 -0.77
CA GLY A 187 -25.59 16.25 -2.19
C GLY A 187 -24.49 15.85 -3.19
N GLN A 188 -23.31 15.46 -2.73
CA GLN A 188 -22.27 14.88 -3.59
C GLN A 188 -22.59 13.41 -3.85
N GLN A 189 -22.68 13.04 -5.13
CA GLN A 189 -23.05 11.69 -5.55
C GLN A 189 -22.04 10.64 -5.06
N VAL A 190 -22.56 9.52 -4.60
CA VAL A 190 -21.81 8.31 -4.24
C VAL A 190 -22.13 7.26 -5.30
N LEU A 191 -21.10 6.77 -5.97
CA LEU A 191 -21.19 5.72 -6.99
C LEU A 191 -20.72 4.38 -6.45
N GLU A 192 -19.71 4.40 -5.59
CA GLU A 192 -19.05 3.22 -5.03
C GLU A 192 -18.85 3.39 -3.52
N PHE A 193 -18.58 2.29 -2.80
CA PHE A 193 -18.31 2.34 -1.36
C PHE A 193 -17.07 3.17 -1.02
N ASP A 194 -16.05 3.13 -1.88
CA ASP A 194 -14.84 3.92 -1.74
C ASP A 194 -15.11 5.44 -1.76
N ASP A 195 -16.17 5.90 -2.44
CA ASP A 195 -16.54 7.33 -2.43
C ASP A 195 -16.96 7.79 -1.02
N VAL A 196 -17.63 6.93 -0.24
CA VAL A 196 -17.98 7.22 1.16
C VAL A 196 -16.72 7.35 1.98
N VAL A 197 -15.78 6.40 1.84
CA VAL A 197 -14.51 6.41 2.57
C VAL A 197 -13.70 7.66 2.21
N ALA A 198 -13.58 7.96 0.92
CA ALA A 198 -12.87 9.12 0.39
C ALA A 198 -13.48 10.44 0.89
N TYR A 199 -14.82 10.55 0.86
CA TYR A 199 -15.51 11.73 1.37
C TYR A 199 -15.17 12.00 2.83
N LEU A 200 -15.29 10.97 3.68
CA LEU A 200 -15.03 11.11 5.11
C LEU A 200 -13.59 11.57 5.38
N VAL A 201 -12.59 11.02 4.70
CA VAL A 201 -11.19 11.42 4.94
C VAL A 201 -10.81 12.75 4.32
N ARG A 202 -11.48 13.19 3.25
CA ARG A 202 -11.18 14.46 2.57
C ARG A 202 -11.86 15.67 3.19
N TYR A 203 -13.09 15.50 3.70
CA TYR A 203 -13.96 16.63 3.97
C TYR A 203 -14.48 16.71 5.40
N THR A 204 -14.22 15.69 6.24
CA THR A 204 -14.82 15.62 7.57
C THR A 204 -13.82 15.29 8.67
N ARG A 205 -14.24 15.56 9.90
CA ARG A 205 -13.54 15.30 11.15
C ARG A 205 -14.48 14.62 12.14
N PRO A 206 -13.95 13.96 13.18
CA PRO A 206 -14.77 13.51 14.29
C PRO A 206 -15.61 14.66 14.88
N GLY A 207 -16.89 14.39 15.12
CA GLY A 207 -17.87 15.37 15.61
C GLY A 207 -18.60 16.15 14.52
N ASP A 208 -18.16 16.10 13.25
CA ASP A 208 -18.89 16.73 12.15
C ASP A 208 -20.24 16.04 11.93
N GLU A 209 -21.25 16.82 11.57
CA GLU A 209 -22.56 16.33 11.16
C GLU A 209 -22.62 16.30 9.63
N ILE A 210 -23.05 15.16 9.07
CA ILE A 210 -23.23 14.98 7.63
C ILE A 210 -24.64 14.49 7.30
N GLU A 211 -25.21 14.97 6.19
CA GLU A 211 -26.43 14.46 5.59
C GLU A 211 -26.11 13.41 4.53
N LEU A 212 -26.66 12.21 4.71
CA LEU A 212 -26.62 11.11 3.76
C LEU A 212 -27.95 11.04 3.02
N THR A 213 -27.91 10.99 1.70
CA THR A 213 -29.04 10.57 0.89
C THR A 213 -28.95 9.06 0.69
N VAL A 214 -29.96 8.32 1.13
CA VAL A 214 -30.01 6.86 1.05
C VAL A 214 -31.25 6.37 0.31
N LEU A 215 -31.13 5.24 -0.38
CA LEU A 215 -32.27 4.46 -0.86
C LEU A 215 -32.61 3.39 0.16
N ARG A 216 -33.84 3.44 0.68
CA ARG A 216 -34.41 2.44 1.58
C ARG A 216 -35.74 1.95 1.02
N ASP A 217 -35.84 0.66 0.75
CA ASP A 217 -37.00 0.04 0.08
C ASP A 217 -37.34 0.73 -1.26
N GLY A 218 -36.32 1.10 -2.03
CA GLY A 218 -36.46 1.79 -3.32
C GLY A 218 -36.93 3.25 -3.23
N ARG A 219 -36.93 3.85 -2.03
CA ARG A 219 -37.30 5.25 -1.82
C ARG A 219 -36.14 6.04 -1.22
N GLU A 220 -35.94 7.24 -1.75
CA GLU A 220 -34.97 8.18 -1.23
C GLU A 220 -35.36 8.68 0.17
N ARG A 221 -34.35 8.77 1.05
CA ARG A 221 -34.45 9.30 2.41
C ARG A 221 -33.19 10.09 2.73
N HIS A 222 -33.33 11.09 3.59
CA HIS A 222 -32.21 11.82 4.17
C HIS A 222 -31.96 11.30 5.59
N VAL A 223 -30.72 11.00 5.90
CA VAL A 223 -30.26 10.53 7.21
C VAL A 223 -29.11 11.42 7.65
N THR A 224 -29.28 12.13 8.76
CA THR A 224 -28.22 12.96 9.34
C THR A 224 -27.46 12.15 10.38
N ALA A 225 -26.12 12.11 10.26
CA ALA A 225 -25.25 11.37 11.17
C ALA A 225 -24.14 12.27 11.71
N THR A 226 -23.87 12.20 13.01
CA THR A 226 -22.73 12.85 13.65
C THR A 226 -21.57 11.87 13.70
N LEU A 227 -20.45 12.19 13.05
CA LEU A 227 -19.30 11.29 12.93
C LEU A 227 -18.59 11.08 14.27
N GLY A 228 -18.22 9.84 14.54
CA GLY A 228 -17.42 9.46 15.70
C GLY A 228 -15.92 9.43 15.41
N VAL A 229 -15.13 9.16 16.45
CA VAL A 229 -13.72 8.79 16.31
C VAL A 229 -13.65 7.31 15.96
N ARG A 230 -12.85 6.96 14.95
CA ARG A 230 -12.62 5.57 14.57
C ARG A 230 -12.03 4.81 15.77
N PRO A 231 -12.68 3.74 16.26
CA PRO A 231 -12.11 2.93 17.33
C PRO A 231 -10.72 2.43 16.94
N ALA A 232 -9.77 2.54 17.85
CA ALA A 232 -8.49 1.86 17.70
C ALA A 232 -8.77 0.35 17.59
N SER A 233 -8.22 -0.33 16.59
CA SER A 233 -8.20 -1.80 16.63
C SER A 233 -7.46 -2.22 17.90
N GLU A 234 -7.79 -3.37 18.50
CA GLU A 234 -7.06 -3.87 19.67
C GLU A 234 -5.54 -3.99 19.41
N ALA A 235 -5.12 -4.08 18.13
CA ALA A 235 -3.73 -4.02 17.68
C ALA A 235 -3.05 -2.62 17.78
N ARG A 236 -3.81 -1.54 17.99
CA ARG A 236 -3.30 -0.17 18.23
C ARG A 236 -3.26 0.20 19.71
N SER A 237 -3.73 -0.67 20.61
CA SER A 237 -3.83 -0.35 22.05
C SER A 237 -2.49 -0.44 22.81
N GLU A 238 -1.40 -0.82 22.16
CA GLU A 238 -0.06 -0.51 22.67
C GLU A 238 0.26 0.95 22.34
N VAL A 239 -0.31 1.84 23.15
CA VAL A 239 0.17 3.22 23.26
C VAL A 239 1.63 3.13 23.68
N VAL A 240 2.55 3.40 22.75
CA VAL A 240 3.94 3.67 23.14
C VAL A 240 3.92 4.99 23.88
N GLU A 241 4.01 4.95 25.21
CA GLU A 241 4.25 6.13 26.03
C GLU A 241 5.53 6.80 25.52
N VAL A 242 5.42 8.01 24.96
CA VAL A 242 6.59 8.82 24.60
C VAL A 242 7.17 9.37 25.91
N PRO A 243 8.38 8.98 26.33
CA PRO A 243 8.97 9.51 27.56
C PRO A 243 9.24 11.02 27.44
N GLU A 244 9.04 11.76 28.53
CA GLU A 244 9.27 13.21 28.63
C GLU A 244 10.71 13.66 28.32
N GLU A 245 11.66 12.73 28.25
CA GLU A 245 12.98 12.95 27.69
C GLU A 245 13.18 11.96 26.55
N LEU A 246 13.20 12.46 25.32
CA LEU A 246 13.61 11.68 24.15
C LEU A 246 15.06 11.24 24.39
N PRO A 247 15.37 9.92 24.53
CA PRO A 247 16.75 9.49 24.38
C PRO A 247 17.18 9.88 22.96
N GLU A 248 18.44 10.26 22.76
CA GLU A 248 18.99 10.37 21.40
C GLU A 248 18.68 9.07 20.66
N VAL A 249 17.73 9.13 19.72
CA VAL A 249 17.38 7.99 18.88
C VAL A 249 18.57 7.80 17.95
N ALA A 250 19.49 6.91 18.34
CA ALA A 250 20.34 6.28 17.36
C ALA A 250 19.40 5.54 16.39
N PRO A 251 19.52 5.73 15.07
CA PRO A 251 18.67 5.03 14.11
C PRO A 251 18.77 3.53 14.38
N VAL A 252 17.64 2.84 14.40
CA VAL A 252 17.60 1.38 14.43
C VAL A 252 18.10 0.94 13.05
N SER A 253 19.41 0.80 12.91
CA SER A 253 20.03 0.35 11.67
C SER A 253 19.65 -1.11 11.46
N GLN A 254 18.69 -1.37 10.58
CA GLN A 254 18.34 -2.72 10.15
C GLN A 254 19.55 -3.36 9.45
N ALA A 255 19.78 -4.65 9.71
CA ALA A 255 20.80 -5.42 9.00
C ALA A 255 20.56 -5.37 7.49
N TRP A 256 21.62 -5.08 6.76
CA TRP A 256 21.58 -4.83 5.34
C TRP A 256 22.59 -5.73 4.63
N LEU A 257 22.13 -6.44 3.60
CA LEU A 257 22.96 -7.31 2.79
C LEU A 257 23.57 -6.59 1.57
N GLY A 258 22.94 -5.52 1.07
CA GLY A 258 23.46 -4.78 -0.08
C GLY A 258 23.24 -5.43 -1.45
N ILE A 259 22.10 -6.10 -1.64
CA ILE A 259 21.68 -6.65 -2.95
C ILE A 259 20.34 -6.06 -3.42
N MET A 260 20.11 -6.14 -4.73
CA MET A 260 18.77 -6.16 -5.32
C MET A 260 18.60 -7.47 -6.08
N GLY A 261 17.39 -8.03 -6.05
CA GLY A 261 17.12 -9.33 -6.67
C GLY A 261 15.64 -9.61 -6.91
N PHE A 262 15.38 -10.74 -7.55
CA PHE A 262 14.03 -11.26 -7.80
C PHE A 262 13.87 -12.63 -7.17
N SER A 263 12.69 -12.91 -6.62
CA SER A 263 12.29 -14.29 -6.32
C SER A 263 12.32 -15.11 -7.61
N MET A 264 12.79 -16.36 -7.52
CA MET A 264 12.86 -17.26 -8.65
C MET A 264 11.45 -17.56 -9.19
N THR A 265 11.26 -17.44 -10.50
CA THR A 265 10.07 -17.90 -11.21
C THR A 265 10.43 -19.05 -12.16
N PRO A 266 9.47 -19.86 -12.63
CA PRO A 266 9.74 -20.90 -13.62
C PRO A 266 10.45 -20.38 -14.88
N GLU A 267 10.07 -19.19 -15.35
CA GLU A 267 10.63 -18.56 -16.55
C GLU A 267 12.07 -18.08 -16.33
N ILE A 268 12.38 -17.56 -15.14
CA ILE A 268 13.74 -17.17 -14.76
C ILE A 268 14.61 -18.42 -14.59
N ALA A 269 14.08 -19.46 -13.94
CA ALA A 269 14.78 -20.73 -13.76
C ALA A 269 15.12 -21.37 -15.11
N GLU A 270 14.15 -21.41 -16.04
CA GLU A 270 14.36 -21.89 -17.41
C GLU A 270 15.44 -21.06 -18.13
N ALA A 271 15.37 -19.72 -18.04
CA ALA A 271 16.36 -18.84 -18.66
C ALA A 271 17.77 -18.97 -18.07
N MET A 272 17.90 -19.52 -16.86
CA MET A 272 19.16 -19.79 -16.18
C MET A 272 19.62 -21.26 -16.29
N ASP A 273 18.92 -22.09 -17.09
CA ASP A 273 19.14 -23.54 -17.20
C ASP A 273 19.10 -24.26 -15.83
N LEU A 274 18.23 -23.81 -14.91
CA LEU A 274 18.02 -24.38 -13.58
C LEU A 274 16.84 -25.37 -13.59
N PRO A 275 16.74 -26.28 -12.59
CA PRO A 275 15.65 -27.25 -12.51
C PRO A 275 14.27 -26.60 -12.40
N ASP A 276 13.25 -27.27 -12.95
CA ASP A 276 11.85 -26.87 -12.77
C ASP A 276 11.50 -26.81 -11.28
N GLY A 277 10.90 -25.69 -10.85
CA GLY A 277 10.57 -25.45 -9.45
C GLY A 277 11.77 -25.04 -8.58
N GLN A 278 12.88 -24.62 -9.18
CA GLN A 278 13.94 -23.94 -8.45
C GLN A 278 13.37 -22.73 -7.69
N GLU A 279 13.69 -22.65 -6.40
CA GLU A 279 13.33 -21.56 -5.50
C GLU A 279 14.59 -20.76 -5.13
N GLY A 280 14.40 -19.57 -4.56
CA GLY A 280 15.48 -18.71 -4.09
C GLY A 280 15.41 -17.29 -4.66
N VAL A 281 16.45 -16.50 -4.40
CA VAL A 281 16.53 -15.09 -4.79
C VAL A 281 17.68 -14.89 -5.79
N LEU A 282 17.34 -14.58 -7.04
CA LEU A 282 18.31 -14.19 -8.07
C LEU A 282 18.86 -12.79 -7.79
N VAL A 283 20.16 -12.69 -7.60
CA VAL A 283 20.89 -11.42 -7.41
C VAL A 283 21.03 -10.69 -8.75
N GLN A 284 20.35 -9.56 -8.87
CA GLN A 284 20.38 -8.66 -10.05
C GLN A 284 21.46 -7.60 -9.93
N GLU A 285 21.68 -7.09 -8.72
CA GLU A 285 22.65 -6.05 -8.46
C GLU A 285 23.26 -6.27 -7.07
N VAL A 286 24.54 -5.93 -6.98
CA VAL A 286 25.31 -5.94 -5.73
C VAL A 286 25.84 -4.53 -5.54
N VAL A 287 25.54 -3.93 -4.39
CA VAL A 287 25.97 -2.56 -4.06
C VAL A 287 27.46 -2.56 -3.79
N SER A 288 28.22 -1.84 -4.62
CA SER A 288 29.68 -1.82 -4.51
C SER A 288 30.15 -1.27 -3.15
N GLY A 289 31.07 -2.00 -2.51
CA GLY A 289 31.55 -1.72 -1.16
C GLY A 289 30.53 -2.03 -0.05
N GLY A 290 29.41 -2.66 -0.38
CA GLY A 290 28.44 -3.18 0.60
C GLY A 290 28.73 -4.63 1.02
N PRO A 291 28.04 -5.15 2.04
CA PRO A 291 28.27 -6.49 2.59
C PRO A 291 28.30 -7.61 1.55
N ALA A 292 27.35 -7.63 0.63
CA ALA A 292 27.30 -8.61 -0.45
C ALA A 292 28.50 -8.52 -1.41
N ASP A 293 28.98 -7.30 -1.71
CA ASP A 293 30.17 -7.10 -2.56
C ASP A 293 31.42 -7.63 -1.86
N GLU A 294 31.57 -7.31 -0.57
CA GLU A 294 32.69 -7.77 0.25
C GLU A 294 32.68 -9.30 0.45
N GLY A 295 31.50 -9.90 0.61
CA GLY A 295 31.31 -11.35 0.64
C GLY A 295 31.48 -12.02 -0.73
N GLY A 296 31.52 -11.25 -1.82
CA GLY A 296 31.75 -11.75 -3.17
C GLY A 296 30.53 -12.38 -3.84
N LEU A 297 29.32 -11.94 -3.46
CA LEU A 297 28.10 -12.19 -4.22
C LEU A 297 28.22 -11.57 -5.62
N GLN A 298 27.61 -12.21 -6.62
CA GLN A 298 27.73 -11.81 -8.02
C GLN A 298 26.35 -11.53 -8.62
N ALA A 299 26.22 -10.32 -9.19
CA ALA A 299 25.12 -9.96 -10.05
C ALA A 299 25.25 -10.61 -11.44
N GLY A 300 24.13 -10.81 -12.12
CA GLY A 300 24.12 -11.36 -13.48
C GLY A 300 24.71 -10.40 -14.52
N GLU A 301 25.63 -10.90 -15.34
CA GLU A 301 26.17 -10.15 -16.49
C GLU A 301 25.42 -10.44 -17.80
N GLY A 302 24.69 -11.56 -17.86
CA GLY A 302 23.84 -11.94 -18.97
C GLY A 302 22.50 -11.23 -18.91
N SER A 303 21.70 -11.29 -19.98
CA SER A 303 20.33 -10.81 -19.93
C SER A 303 19.38 -11.67 -20.75
N ALA A 304 18.21 -11.97 -20.19
CA ALA A 304 17.11 -12.63 -20.87
C ALA A 304 15.90 -11.68 -20.99
N GLN A 305 15.06 -11.92 -21.99
CA GLN A 305 13.79 -11.24 -22.13
C GLN A 305 12.68 -12.15 -21.64
N ILE A 306 12.09 -11.81 -20.50
CA ILE A 306 11.08 -12.60 -19.80
C ILE A 306 9.86 -11.71 -19.63
N GLU A 307 8.70 -12.15 -20.14
CA GLU A 307 7.45 -11.37 -20.14
C GLU A 307 7.57 -9.95 -20.72
N GLY A 308 8.49 -9.75 -21.67
CA GLY A 308 8.75 -8.45 -22.29
C GLY A 308 9.72 -7.55 -21.50
N GLN A 309 10.11 -7.94 -20.29
CA GLN A 309 11.11 -7.28 -19.46
C GLN A 309 12.51 -7.86 -19.70
N ARG A 310 13.54 -7.01 -19.62
CA ARG A 310 14.94 -7.45 -19.63
C ARG A 310 15.38 -7.73 -18.20
N ILE A 311 15.71 -8.99 -17.92
CA ILE A 311 16.18 -9.46 -16.61
C ILE A 311 17.65 -9.83 -16.73
N LEU A 312 18.50 -9.39 -15.79
CA LEU A 312 19.89 -9.83 -15.75
C LEU A 312 19.95 -11.27 -15.23
N ILE A 313 20.66 -12.15 -15.94
CA ILE A 313 20.75 -13.57 -15.60
C ILE A 313 22.21 -14.01 -15.50
N GLY A 314 22.45 -15.16 -14.88
CA GLY A 314 23.79 -15.70 -14.67
C GLY A 314 24.50 -15.15 -13.43
N GLY A 315 23.77 -14.45 -12.55
CA GLY A 315 24.23 -14.09 -11.21
C GLY A 315 23.98 -15.21 -10.20
N ASP A 316 24.26 -14.93 -8.94
CA ASP A 316 23.97 -15.84 -7.83
C ASP A 316 22.47 -15.99 -7.60
N VAL A 317 22.03 -17.18 -7.20
CA VAL A 317 20.70 -17.40 -6.62
C VAL A 317 20.86 -17.80 -5.16
N ILE A 318 20.43 -16.97 -4.23
CA ILE A 318 20.46 -17.28 -2.79
C ILE A 318 19.36 -18.29 -2.49
N VAL A 319 19.75 -19.46 -1.97
CA VAL A 319 18.84 -20.59 -1.68
C VAL A 319 18.79 -20.95 -0.20
N ALA A 320 19.75 -20.47 0.60
CA ALA A 320 19.72 -20.62 2.05
C ALA A 320 20.44 -19.48 2.78
N TYR A 321 20.05 -19.27 4.03
CA TYR A 321 20.61 -18.30 4.98
C TYR A 321 20.88 -19.04 6.29
N ASP A 322 22.15 -19.12 6.71
CA ASP A 322 22.63 -19.90 7.86
C ASP A 322 22.15 -21.37 7.86
N GLY A 323 22.10 -21.95 6.66
CA GLY A 323 21.69 -23.33 6.42
C GLY A 323 20.17 -23.55 6.36
N ASP A 324 19.36 -22.53 6.65
CA ASP A 324 17.93 -22.59 6.46
C ASP A 324 17.53 -22.16 5.06
N ARG A 325 16.60 -22.90 4.46
CA ARG A 325 16.09 -22.63 3.11
C ARG A 325 15.50 -21.21 3.01
N VAL A 326 15.77 -20.58 1.88
CA VAL A 326 15.16 -19.33 1.41
C VAL A 326 14.45 -19.63 0.10
N ALA A 327 13.12 -19.58 0.12
CA ALA A 327 12.28 -19.86 -1.03
C ALA A 327 12.13 -18.65 -1.98
N ASP A 328 12.12 -17.45 -1.40
CA ASP A 328 11.83 -16.20 -2.10
C ASP A 328 12.43 -14.99 -1.38
N MET A 329 12.20 -13.79 -1.94
CA MET A 329 12.69 -12.54 -1.39
C MET A 329 12.07 -12.19 -0.03
N ASP A 330 10.82 -12.58 0.21
CA ASP A 330 10.12 -12.25 1.46
C ASP A 330 10.73 -13.05 2.62
N GLU A 331 11.04 -14.33 2.40
CA GLU A 331 11.76 -15.14 3.38
C GLU A 331 13.17 -14.59 3.66
N LEU A 332 13.90 -14.16 2.62
CA LEU A 332 15.23 -13.55 2.80
C LEU A 332 15.15 -12.26 3.63
N GLN A 333 14.17 -11.40 3.34
CA GLN A 333 13.94 -10.17 4.09
C GLN A 333 13.56 -10.43 5.55
N ALA A 334 12.74 -11.46 5.80
CA ALA A 334 12.41 -11.89 7.16
C ALA A 334 13.68 -12.27 7.95
N ARG A 335 14.59 -13.05 7.36
CA ARG A 335 15.87 -13.40 8.01
C ARG A 335 16.74 -12.18 8.31
N LEU A 336 16.84 -11.26 7.35
CA LEU A 336 17.59 -10.02 7.55
C LEU A 336 16.97 -9.14 8.64
N SER A 337 15.65 -9.14 8.78
CA SER A 337 14.96 -8.38 9.84
C SER A 337 15.21 -8.92 11.25
N GLU A 338 15.49 -10.22 11.37
CA GLU A 338 15.87 -10.86 12.64
C GLU A 338 17.35 -10.69 12.98
N SER A 339 18.15 -10.26 12.01
CA SER A 339 19.60 -10.08 12.13
C SER A 339 19.97 -8.63 12.49
N LYS A 340 21.23 -8.44 12.90
CA LYS A 340 21.79 -7.13 13.30
C LYS A 340 23.01 -6.77 12.46
N PRO A 341 23.28 -5.47 12.26
CA PRO A 341 24.56 -5.04 11.72
C PRO A 341 25.73 -5.61 12.54
N GLY A 342 26.71 -6.15 11.83
CA GLY A 342 27.86 -6.86 12.38
C GLY A 342 27.67 -8.37 12.53
N ASP A 343 26.47 -8.91 12.31
CA ASP A 343 26.27 -10.37 12.30
C ASP A 343 26.99 -10.98 11.08
N GLU A 344 27.71 -12.08 11.32
CA GLU A 344 28.30 -12.90 10.27
C GLU A 344 27.31 -14.01 9.90
N VAL A 345 26.92 -14.06 8.64
CA VAL A 345 25.97 -15.03 8.11
C VAL A 345 26.52 -15.77 6.91
N THR A 346 26.17 -17.04 6.77
CA THR A 346 26.58 -17.87 5.64
C THR A 346 25.39 -18.03 4.70
N LEU A 347 25.53 -17.52 3.48
CA LEU A 347 24.56 -17.71 2.41
C LEU A 347 24.94 -18.93 1.58
N THR A 348 23.99 -19.82 1.32
CA THR A 348 24.14 -20.82 0.26
C THR A 348 23.60 -20.23 -1.03
N VAL A 349 24.44 -20.17 -2.06
CA VAL A 349 24.09 -19.64 -3.37
C VAL A 349 24.30 -20.66 -4.48
N LEU A 350 23.46 -20.64 -5.49
CA LEU A 350 23.72 -21.31 -6.77
C LEU A 350 24.46 -20.36 -7.69
N ARG A 351 25.69 -20.73 -8.05
CA ARG A 351 26.51 -20.04 -9.05
C ARG A 351 26.92 -21.01 -10.14
N ASP A 352 26.54 -20.73 -11.38
CA ASP A 352 26.73 -21.63 -12.52
C ASP A 352 26.12 -23.03 -12.29
N GLY A 353 24.95 -23.08 -11.64
CA GLY A 353 24.24 -24.33 -11.32
C GLY A 353 24.91 -25.18 -10.23
N ARG A 354 25.84 -24.63 -9.46
CA ARG A 354 26.49 -25.32 -8.32
C ARG A 354 26.32 -24.51 -7.04
N GLU A 355 26.02 -25.20 -5.95
CA GLU A 355 25.99 -24.61 -4.62
C GLU A 355 27.37 -24.16 -4.17
N ARG A 356 27.42 -22.99 -3.54
CA ARG A 356 28.59 -22.39 -2.89
C ARG A 356 28.13 -21.70 -1.62
N GLU A 357 28.99 -21.72 -0.62
CA GLU A 357 28.81 -20.91 0.59
C GLU A 357 29.51 -19.56 0.39
N VAL A 358 28.83 -18.50 0.80
CA VAL A 358 29.31 -17.11 0.78
C VAL A 358 29.08 -16.53 2.17
N ASP A 359 30.17 -16.33 2.89
CA ASP A 359 30.13 -15.70 4.21
C ASP A 359 30.07 -14.18 4.05
N VAL A 360 29.12 -13.55 4.75
CA VAL A 360 28.86 -12.12 4.66
C VAL A 360 28.74 -11.54 6.08
N THR A 361 29.48 -10.46 6.34
CA THR A 361 29.25 -9.64 7.54
C THR A 361 28.25 -8.56 7.21
N LEU A 362 27.05 -8.63 7.78
CA LEU A 362 25.99 -7.65 7.54
C LEU A 362 26.41 -6.29 8.09
N ASP A 363 25.93 -5.22 7.46
CA ASP A 363 26.18 -3.86 7.94
C ASP A 363 24.86 -3.10 8.06
N SER A 364 24.95 -1.87 8.57
CA SER A 364 23.87 -0.91 8.57
C SER A 364 23.66 -0.41 7.15
N ARG A 365 22.39 -0.26 6.74
CA ARG A 365 22.08 0.40 5.47
C ARG A 365 22.64 1.83 5.49
N PRO A 366 23.38 2.28 4.45
CA PRO A 366 23.93 3.63 4.42
C PRO A 366 22.83 4.69 4.44
N GLN A 367 22.99 5.74 5.26
CA GLN A 367 22.01 6.85 5.36
C GLN A 367 21.78 7.59 4.03
N SER A 368 22.72 7.52 3.08
CA SER A 368 22.53 8.08 1.73
C SER A 368 21.54 7.28 0.87
N MET A 369 21.09 6.12 1.35
CA MET A 369 20.15 5.21 0.67
C MET A 369 18.83 5.05 1.44
N GLU A 370 18.60 5.83 2.51
CA GLU A 370 17.33 5.93 3.24
C GLU A 370 16.38 6.98 2.64
#